data_AF-A0A8T0D440-F1
#
_entry.id   AF-A0A8T0D440-F1
#
_cell.length_a   1.000
_cell.length_b   1.000
_cell.length_c   1.000
_cell.angle_alpha   90.00
_cell.angle_beta   90.00
_cell.angle_gamma   90.00
#
_symmetry.space_group_name_H-M   'P 1'
#
loop_
_entity.id
_entity.type
_entity.pdbx_description
1 polymer ?
#
loop_
_entity_poly.entity_id
_entity_poly.type
_entity_poly.pdbx_seq_one_letter_code
_entity_poly.pdbx_strand_id
1 'polypeptide(L)'
;MSARKPFDLGSAYSELSRACSIQAYDKVVNIGTKILSRYPTEHKALQCKVVALIRSEKHEECLGTIKKFPDLTKHVLFEKAYAEYRLNRINESAKTLLDADPNDLRILELKTQVHYRKEEFQEAYACLRKVIRNSQDDFGEERLTNLAAVAAAAACFSDEEIEVDINPEMYEAKFNIACHFVGRGDSTMAEKLLREAEKVCREALSED
;
A
#
# COMPACT_ATOMS: atom_id res chain seq x y z
N MET A 1 -15.96 -43.75 23.81
CA MET A 1 -15.61 -42.87 22.66
C MET A 1 -16.10 -41.47 22.99
N SER A 2 -15.20 -40.52 23.26
CA SER A 2 -15.59 -39.13 23.59
C SER A 2 -16.13 -38.46 22.33
N ALA A 3 -17.41 -38.05 22.35
CA ALA A 3 -18.02 -37.33 21.25
C ALA A 3 -17.28 -36.00 21.07
N ARG A 4 -16.62 -35.82 19.91
CA ARG A 4 -16.00 -34.53 19.55
C ARG A 4 -17.09 -33.47 19.59
N LYS A 5 -16.90 -32.46 20.45
CA LYS A 5 -17.77 -31.29 20.55
C LYS A 5 -17.97 -30.70 19.15
N PRO A 6 -19.21 -30.39 18.72
CA PRO A 6 -19.47 -29.80 17.41
C PRO A 6 -18.70 -28.48 17.28
N PHE A 7 -18.22 -28.18 16.07
CA PHE A 7 -17.52 -26.93 15.82
C PHE A 7 -18.51 -25.77 15.94
N ASP A 8 -18.28 -24.89 16.91
CA ASP A 8 -19.06 -23.67 17.10
C ASP A 8 -18.41 -22.51 16.35
N LEU A 9 -19.06 -22.08 15.27
CA LEU A 9 -18.60 -20.98 14.43
C LEU A 9 -18.59 -19.64 15.18
N GLY A 10 -19.57 -19.40 16.05
CA GLY A 10 -19.66 -18.16 16.82
C GLY A 10 -18.50 -18.03 17.79
N SER A 11 -18.22 -19.09 18.56
CA SER A 11 -17.05 -19.15 19.45
C SER A 11 -15.74 -18.97 18.68
N ALA A 12 -15.58 -19.60 17.50
CA ALA A 12 -14.38 -19.45 16.69
C ALA A 12 -14.16 -18.01 16.21
N TYR A 13 -15.21 -17.29 15.82
CA TYR A 13 -15.10 -15.88 15.44
C TYR A 13 -14.81 -14.95 16.63
N SER A 14 -15.35 -15.24 17.81
CA SER A 14 -14.99 -14.52 19.04
C SER A 14 -13.50 -14.67 19.37
N GLU A 15 -12.96 -15.89 19.23
CA GLU A 15 -11.53 -16.13 19.40
C GLU A 15 -10.68 -15.47 18.30
N LEU A 16 -11.14 -15.49 17.05
CA LEU A 16 -10.47 -14.84 15.93
C LEU A 16 -10.37 -13.33 16.15
N SER A 17 -11.48 -12.69 16.51
CA SER A 17 -11.55 -11.25 16.80
C SER A 17 -10.57 -10.85 17.90
N ARG A 18 -10.54 -11.61 19.01
CA ARG A 18 -9.58 -11.39 20.10
C ARG A 18 -8.13 -11.59 19.65
N ALA A 19 -7.85 -12.57 18.78
CA ALA A 19 -6.51 -12.78 18.25
C ALA A 19 -6.08 -11.62 17.33
N CYS A 20 -7.00 -11.08 16.51
CA CYS A 20 -6.75 -9.90 15.69
C CYS A 20 -6.45 -8.65 16.53
N SER A 21 -7.21 -8.41 17.61
CA SER A 21 -7.04 -7.20 18.43
C SER A 21 -5.69 -7.12 19.15
N ILE A 22 -5.13 -8.27 19.52
CA ILE A 22 -3.79 -8.36 20.14
C ILE A 22 -2.69 -8.68 19.11
N GLN A 23 -3.01 -8.65 17.82
CA GLN A 23 -2.06 -8.91 16.72
C GLN A 23 -1.34 -10.28 16.82
N ALA A 24 -2.01 -11.29 17.38
CA ALA A 24 -1.46 -12.66 17.48
C ALA A 24 -1.57 -13.39 16.13
N TYR A 25 -0.77 -12.97 15.15
CA TYR A 25 -0.93 -13.37 13.74
C TYR A 25 -0.92 -14.89 13.50
N ASP A 26 0.00 -15.64 14.11
CA ASP A 26 0.00 -17.11 13.97
C ASP A 26 -1.30 -17.74 14.51
N LYS A 27 -1.87 -17.18 15.58
CA LYS A 27 -3.16 -17.62 16.12
C LYS A 27 -4.31 -17.27 15.18
N VAL A 28 -4.29 -16.07 14.57
CA VAL A 28 -5.26 -15.66 13.55
C VAL A 28 -5.23 -16.64 12.37
N VAL A 29 -4.05 -16.96 11.86
CA VAL A 29 -3.86 -17.93 10.76
C VAL A 29 -4.40 -19.31 11.13
N ASN A 30 -4.10 -19.79 12.33
CA ASN A 30 -4.57 -21.09 12.82
C ASN A 30 -6.10 -21.15 12.97
N ILE A 31 -6.73 -20.13 13.55
CA ILE A 31 -8.19 -20.07 13.72
C ILE A 31 -8.87 -19.91 12.35
N GLY A 32 -8.40 -19.00 11.50
CA GLY A 32 -8.91 -18.80 10.16
C GLY A 32 -8.85 -20.08 9.32
N THR A 33 -7.75 -20.83 9.42
CA THR A 33 -7.63 -22.15 8.76
C THR A 33 -8.67 -23.15 9.24
N LYS A 34 -8.94 -23.20 10.55
CA LYS A 34 -9.99 -24.08 11.12
C LYS A 34 -11.38 -23.69 10.62
N ILE A 35 -11.71 -22.39 10.60
CA ILE A 35 -13.00 -21.89 10.09
C ILE A 35 -13.15 -22.27 8.62
N LEU A 36 -12.19 -21.91 7.78
CA LEU A 36 -12.27 -22.13 6.32
C LEU A 36 -12.29 -23.62 5.94
N SER A 37 -11.70 -24.50 6.75
CA SER A 37 -11.75 -25.95 6.53
C SER A 37 -13.14 -26.54 6.76
N ARG A 38 -14.01 -25.86 7.54
CA ARG A 38 -15.37 -26.32 7.87
C ARG A 38 -16.44 -25.51 7.15
N TYR A 39 -16.18 -24.23 6.91
CA TYR A 39 -17.07 -23.28 6.27
C TYR A 39 -16.26 -22.52 5.19
N PRO A 40 -16.06 -23.12 4.01
CA PRO A 40 -15.18 -22.58 2.97
C PRO A 40 -15.71 -21.32 2.28
N THR A 41 -16.93 -20.89 2.60
CA THR A 41 -17.58 -19.68 2.10
C THR A 41 -17.37 -18.45 3.00
N GLU A 42 -16.69 -18.61 4.14
CA GLU A 42 -16.47 -17.57 5.15
C GLU A 42 -15.40 -16.55 4.73
N HIS A 43 -15.77 -15.57 3.91
CA HIS A 43 -14.85 -14.55 3.40
C HIS A 43 -14.17 -13.71 4.48
N LYS A 44 -14.81 -13.42 5.61
CA LYS A 44 -14.17 -12.68 6.72
C LYS A 44 -13.04 -13.46 7.36
N ALA A 45 -13.20 -14.78 7.53
CA ALA A 45 -12.13 -15.64 8.02
C ALA A 45 -10.96 -15.71 7.04
N LEU A 46 -11.24 -15.74 5.73
CA LEU A 46 -10.21 -15.62 4.70
C LEU A 46 -9.47 -14.29 4.82
N GLN A 47 -10.19 -13.17 4.87
CA GLN A 47 -9.62 -11.83 4.98
C GLN A 47 -8.70 -11.70 6.21
N CYS A 48 -9.17 -12.08 7.40
CA CYS A 48 -8.35 -12.05 8.61
C CYS A 48 -7.08 -12.90 8.47
N LYS A 49 -7.20 -14.10 7.89
CA LYS A 49 -6.05 -14.98 7.67
C LYS A 49 -5.03 -14.35 6.71
N VAL A 50 -5.45 -13.82 5.57
CA VAL A 50 -4.52 -13.26 4.58
C VAL A 50 -3.87 -11.96 5.06
N VAL A 51 -4.61 -11.12 5.80
CA VAL A 51 -4.04 -9.93 6.46
C VAL A 51 -2.98 -10.35 7.48
N ALA A 52 -3.23 -11.37 8.30
CA ALA A 52 -2.24 -11.88 9.24
C ALA A 52 -0.98 -12.42 8.53
N LEU A 53 -1.14 -13.14 7.42
CA LEU A 53 0.00 -13.61 6.60
C LEU A 53 0.81 -12.44 6.05
N ILE A 54 0.16 -11.39 5.53
CA ILE A 54 0.82 -10.17 5.05
C ILE A 54 1.60 -9.48 6.18
N ARG A 55 0.98 -9.34 7.36
CA ARG A 55 1.59 -8.70 8.54
C ARG A 55 2.74 -9.52 9.13
N SER A 56 2.80 -10.81 8.84
CA SER A 56 3.93 -11.69 9.15
C SER A 56 4.91 -11.87 7.99
N GLU A 57 4.79 -11.06 6.93
CA GLU A 57 5.65 -11.11 5.73
C GLU A 57 5.65 -12.45 4.98
N LYS A 58 4.59 -13.24 5.14
CA LYS A 58 4.39 -14.54 4.48
C LYS A 58 3.62 -14.36 3.16
N HIS A 59 4.13 -13.54 2.23
CA HIS A 59 3.39 -13.15 1.02
C HIS A 59 3.11 -14.32 0.06
N GLU A 60 4.04 -15.27 -0.10
CA GLU A 60 3.78 -16.48 -0.91
C GLU A 60 2.68 -17.36 -0.31
N GLU A 61 2.68 -17.51 1.02
CA GLU A 61 1.63 -18.27 1.71
C GLU A 61 0.28 -17.56 1.63
N CYS A 62 0.26 -16.23 1.63
CA CYS A 62 -0.92 -15.41 1.38
C CYS A 62 -1.53 -15.75 0.02
N LEU A 63 -0.75 -15.67 -1.06
CA LEU A 63 -1.21 -16.01 -2.41
C LEU A 63 -1.63 -17.49 -2.53
N GLY A 64 -0.87 -18.40 -1.94
CA GLY A 64 -1.20 -19.82 -1.87
C GLY A 64 -2.49 -20.11 -1.10
N THR A 65 -2.82 -19.29 -0.10
CA THR A 65 -4.10 -19.35 0.62
C THR A 65 -5.25 -18.86 -0.25
N ILE A 66 -5.11 -17.70 -0.88
CA ILE A 66 -6.15 -17.10 -1.73
C ILE A 66 -6.51 -18.04 -2.89
N LYS A 67 -5.50 -18.66 -3.53
CA LYS A 67 -5.70 -19.60 -4.64
C LYS A 67 -6.60 -20.80 -4.29
N LYS A 68 -6.70 -21.18 -3.01
CA LYS A 68 -7.57 -22.29 -2.56
C LYS A 68 -9.04 -21.90 -2.47
N PHE A 69 -9.37 -20.60 -2.52
CA PHE A 69 -10.74 -20.07 -2.39
C PHE A 69 -11.07 -19.11 -3.54
N PRO A 70 -11.12 -19.58 -4.81
CA PRO A 70 -11.31 -18.72 -5.97
C PRO A 70 -12.58 -17.88 -5.88
N ASP A 71 -13.70 -18.45 -5.43
CA ASP A 71 -14.99 -17.76 -5.30
C ASP A 71 -14.98 -16.58 -4.30
N LEU A 72 -14.02 -16.59 -3.36
CA LEU A 72 -13.86 -15.56 -2.34
C LEU A 72 -12.81 -14.50 -2.70
N THR A 73 -12.06 -14.68 -3.80
CA THR A 73 -10.94 -13.80 -4.18
C THR A 73 -11.37 -12.34 -4.34
N LYS A 74 -12.60 -12.10 -4.83
CA LYS A 74 -13.20 -10.76 -4.97
C LYS A 74 -13.27 -9.97 -3.66
N HIS A 75 -13.25 -10.64 -2.51
CA HIS A 75 -13.30 -10.01 -1.19
C HIS A 75 -11.91 -9.61 -0.65
N VAL A 76 -10.83 -10.02 -1.32
CA VAL A 76 -9.44 -9.85 -0.85
C VAL A 76 -8.51 -9.38 -1.98
N LEU A 77 -9.04 -8.59 -2.92
CA LEU A 77 -8.29 -8.10 -4.09
C LEU A 77 -7.12 -7.20 -3.69
N PHE A 78 -7.29 -6.34 -2.67
CA PHE A 78 -6.20 -5.52 -2.13
C PHE A 78 -5.08 -6.41 -1.59
N GLU A 79 -5.41 -7.37 -0.73
CA GLU A 79 -4.42 -8.27 -0.11
C GLU A 79 -3.69 -9.12 -1.14
N LYS A 80 -4.40 -9.61 -2.16
CA LYS A 80 -3.81 -10.33 -3.29
C LYS A 80 -2.82 -9.44 -4.06
N ALA A 81 -3.26 -8.27 -4.52
CA ALA A 81 -2.43 -7.34 -5.28
C ALA A 81 -1.21 -6.87 -4.48
N TYR A 82 -1.40 -6.63 -3.18
CA TYR A 82 -0.32 -6.21 -2.28
C TYR A 82 0.72 -7.31 -2.09
N ALA A 83 0.30 -8.58 -1.93
CA ALA A 83 1.23 -9.70 -1.84
C ALA A 83 1.99 -9.91 -3.17
N GLU A 84 1.33 -9.78 -4.33
CA GLU A 84 1.98 -9.79 -5.65
C GLU A 84 3.03 -8.67 -5.78
N TYR A 85 2.67 -7.44 -5.38
CA TYR A 85 3.58 -6.29 -5.37
C TYR A 85 4.81 -6.52 -4.49
N ARG A 86 4.61 -7.01 -3.26
CA ARG A 86 5.71 -7.28 -2.30
C ARG A 86 6.65 -8.38 -2.77
N LEU A 87 6.18 -9.30 -3.63
CA LEU A 87 6.99 -10.34 -4.28
C LEU A 87 7.63 -9.87 -5.60
N ASN A 88 7.61 -8.58 -5.90
CA ASN A 88 8.10 -8.01 -7.15
C ASN A 88 7.39 -8.55 -8.41
N ARG A 89 6.14 -9.04 -8.27
CA ARG A 89 5.29 -9.50 -9.39
C ARG A 89 4.41 -8.34 -9.86
N ILE A 90 5.06 -7.28 -10.33
CA ILE A 90 4.40 -5.99 -10.60
C ILE A 90 3.28 -6.10 -11.64
N ASN A 91 3.48 -6.88 -12.71
CA ASN A 91 2.44 -7.10 -13.74
C ASN A 91 1.23 -7.90 -13.23
N GLU A 92 1.45 -8.86 -12.33
CA GLU A 92 0.34 -9.60 -11.71
C GLU A 92 -0.46 -8.70 -10.78
N SER A 93 0.23 -7.89 -9.97
CA SER A 93 -0.40 -6.88 -9.10
C SER A 93 -1.25 -5.89 -9.92
N ALA A 94 -0.69 -5.35 -11.01
CA ALA A 94 -1.41 -4.47 -11.92
C ALA A 94 -2.68 -5.13 -12.47
N LYS A 95 -2.59 -6.40 -12.90
CA LYS A 95 -3.74 -7.16 -13.39
C LYS A 95 -4.82 -7.36 -12.32
N THR A 96 -4.44 -7.73 -11.10
CA THR A 96 -5.39 -7.88 -9.98
C THR A 96 -6.08 -6.56 -9.65
N LEU A 97 -5.38 -5.43 -9.76
CA LEU A 97 -5.93 -4.09 -9.48
C LEU A 97 -6.94 -3.58 -10.53
N LEU A 98 -7.03 -4.23 -11.70
CA LEU A 98 -8.06 -3.92 -12.70
C LEU A 98 -9.46 -4.32 -12.23
N ASP A 99 -9.56 -5.40 -11.46
CA ASP A 99 -10.84 -5.93 -10.95
C ASP A 99 -11.28 -5.28 -9.63
N ALA A 100 -10.42 -4.46 -9.02
CA ALA A 100 -10.67 -3.83 -7.73
C ALA A 100 -11.45 -2.51 -7.86
N ASP A 101 -12.11 -2.09 -6.78
CA ASP A 101 -12.85 -0.82 -6.74
C ASP A 101 -11.91 0.37 -7.03
N PRO A 102 -12.12 1.11 -8.15
CA PRO A 102 -11.27 2.24 -8.51
C PRO A 102 -11.43 3.48 -7.61
N ASN A 103 -12.35 3.44 -6.65
CA ASN A 103 -12.57 4.50 -5.66
C ASN A 103 -12.08 4.14 -4.26
N ASP A 104 -11.70 2.88 -3.99
CA ASP A 104 -11.04 2.54 -2.71
C ASP A 104 -9.66 3.22 -2.66
N LEU A 105 -9.46 4.08 -1.67
CA LEU A 105 -8.22 4.85 -1.52
C LEU A 105 -6.99 3.94 -1.35
N ARG A 106 -7.14 2.78 -0.69
CA ARG A 106 -6.04 1.82 -0.53
C ARG A 106 -5.66 1.17 -1.86
N ILE A 107 -6.63 0.95 -2.73
CA ILE A 107 -6.41 0.44 -4.10
C ILE A 107 -5.70 1.51 -4.93
N LEU A 108 -6.11 2.77 -4.82
CA LEU A 108 -5.46 3.88 -5.52
C LEU A 108 -4.01 4.10 -5.05
N GLU A 109 -3.74 4.01 -3.74
CA GLU A 109 -2.37 4.08 -3.21
C GLU A 109 -1.49 2.95 -3.74
N LEU A 110 -2.00 1.71 -3.80
CA LEU A 110 -1.25 0.61 -4.37
C LEU A 110 -1.07 0.76 -5.90
N LYS A 111 -2.08 1.27 -6.61
CA LYS A 111 -1.96 1.61 -8.05
C LYS A 111 -0.86 2.64 -8.28
N THR A 112 -0.77 3.69 -7.46
CA THR A 112 0.34 4.65 -7.52
C THR A 112 1.69 3.94 -7.45
N GLN A 113 1.88 3.06 -6.47
CA GLN A 113 3.13 2.33 -6.28
C GLN A 113 3.45 1.39 -7.46
N VAL A 114 2.43 0.71 -7.98
CA VAL A 114 2.57 -0.19 -9.13
C VAL A 114 2.93 0.58 -10.41
N HIS A 115 2.24 1.69 -10.70
CA HIS A 115 2.54 2.53 -11.86
C HIS A 115 3.93 3.16 -11.76
N TYR A 116 4.32 3.65 -10.57
CA TYR A 116 5.67 4.16 -10.35
C TYR A 116 6.75 3.11 -10.63
N ARG A 117 6.54 1.85 -10.19
CA ARG A 117 7.46 0.73 -10.46
C ARG A 117 7.50 0.29 -11.92
N LYS A 118 6.51 0.68 -12.72
CA LYS A 118 6.46 0.46 -14.17
C LYS A 118 6.94 1.67 -14.97
N GLU A 119 7.39 2.73 -14.29
CA GLU A 119 7.80 4.01 -14.90
C GLU A 119 6.64 4.70 -15.67
N GLU A 120 5.39 4.41 -15.26
CA GLU A 120 4.16 5.05 -15.74
C GLU A 120 3.83 6.23 -14.80
N PHE A 121 4.61 7.31 -14.89
CA PHE A 121 4.63 8.33 -13.84
C PHE A 121 3.39 9.23 -13.87
N GLN A 122 2.82 9.53 -15.05
CA GLN A 122 1.56 10.26 -15.18
C GLN A 122 0.41 9.54 -14.48
N GLU A 123 0.28 8.23 -14.69
CA GLU A 123 -0.74 7.40 -14.05
C GLU A 123 -0.52 7.33 -12.54
N ALA A 124 0.73 7.18 -12.10
CA ALA A 124 1.08 7.20 -10.67
C ALA A 124 0.69 8.54 -10.02
N TYR A 125 1.02 9.65 -10.68
CA TYR A 125 0.72 11.00 -10.22
C TYR A 125 -0.79 11.25 -10.13
N ALA A 126 -1.54 10.86 -11.17
CA ALA A 126 -2.99 11.01 -11.20
C ALA A 126 -3.68 10.19 -10.09
N CYS A 127 -3.24 8.96 -9.86
CA CYS A 127 -3.74 8.13 -8.75
C CYS A 127 -3.46 8.79 -7.40
N LEU A 128 -2.23 9.24 -7.16
CA LEU A 128 -1.83 9.82 -5.88
C LEU A 128 -2.52 11.16 -5.60
N ARG A 129 -2.72 12.02 -6.61
CA ARG A 129 -3.51 13.25 -6.50
C ARG A 129 -4.95 12.95 -6.06
N LYS A 130 -5.56 11.89 -6.61
CA LYS A 130 -6.90 11.45 -6.19
C LYS A 130 -6.89 10.99 -4.73
N VAL A 131 -5.87 10.27 -4.27
CA VAL A 131 -5.76 9.89 -2.85
C VAL A 131 -5.65 11.13 -1.98
N ILE A 132 -4.68 12.01 -2.24
CA ILE A 132 -4.43 13.23 -1.45
C ILE A 132 -5.71 14.07 -1.29
N ARG A 133 -6.49 14.26 -2.37
CA ARG A 133 -7.73 15.06 -2.33
C ARG A 133 -8.84 14.42 -1.48
N ASN A 134 -8.83 13.11 -1.32
CA ASN A 134 -9.92 12.36 -0.68
C ASN A 134 -9.53 11.75 0.67
N SER A 135 -8.30 11.95 1.14
CA SER A 135 -7.83 11.51 2.46
C SER A 135 -7.89 12.66 3.47
N GLN A 136 -8.32 12.35 4.69
CA GLN A 136 -8.24 13.22 5.86
C GLN A 136 -7.63 12.40 7.01
N ASP A 137 -6.32 12.23 6.95
CA ASP A 137 -5.52 11.46 7.90
C ASP A 137 -4.12 12.10 8.05
N ASP A 138 -3.31 11.55 8.95
CA ASP A 138 -2.00 12.11 9.31
C ASP A 138 -0.92 11.90 8.24
N PHE A 139 -1.20 11.19 7.14
CA PHE A 139 -0.21 10.86 6.10
C PHE A 139 -0.17 11.88 4.94
N GLY A 140 -0.70 13.09 5.15
CA GLY A 140 -0.81 14.13 4.14
C GLY A 140 0.53 14.52 3.55
N GLU A 141 1.48 14.87 4.42
CA GLU A 141 2.82 15.31 4.02
C GLU A 141 3.61 14.17 3.35
N GLU A 142 3.52 12.92 3.83
CA GLU A 142 4.21 11.78 3.22
C GLU A 142 3.72 11.52 1.81
N ARG A 143 2.41 11.70 1.56
CA ARG A 143 1.86 11.62 0.21
C ARG A 143 2.30 12.78 -0.67
N LEU A 144 2.48 13.99 -0.15
CA LEU A 144 3.10 15.08 -0.90
C LEU A 144 4.55 14.78 -1.25
N THR A 145 5.34 14.23 -0.32
CA THR A 145 6.70 13.76 -0.58
C THR A 145 6.74 12.72 -1.69
N ASN A 146 5.83 11.74 -1.66
CA ASN A 146 5.71 10.73 -2.70
C ASN A 146 5.28 11.33 -4.05
N LEU A 147 4.40 12.33 -4.05
CA LEU A 147 3.96 13.01 -5.26
C LEU A 147 5.11 13.79 -5.91
N ALA A 148 5.91 14.49 -5.09
CA ALA A 148 7.14 15.13 -5.55
C ALA A 148 8.12 14.11 -6.14
N ALA A 149 8.27 12.93 -5.52
CA ALA A 149 9.14 11.87 -6.00
C ALA A 149 8.70 11.32 -7.37
N VAL A 150 7.39 11.16 -7.59
CA VAL A 150 6.83 10.76 -8.90
C VAL A 150 7.21 11.77 -9.98
N ALA A 151 7.01 13.06 -9.71
CA ALA A 151 7.33 14.11 -10.67
C ALA A 151 8.84 14.30 -10.91
N ALA A 152 9.66 14.09 -9.89
CA ALA A 152 11.10 14.08 -10.01
C ALA A 152 11.58 12.91 -10.88
N ALA A 153 11.02 11.72 -10.68
CA ALA A 153 11.34 10.55 -11.49
C ALA A 153 10.94 10.77 -12.95
N ALA A 154 9.75 11.32 -13.20
CA ALA A 154 9.30 11.65 -14.54
C ALA A 154 10.29 12.59 -15.26
N ALA A 155 10.70 13.68 -14.62
CA ALA A 155 11.63 14.65 -15.19
C ALA A 155 13.05 14.10 -15.40
N CYS A 156 13.50 13.15 -14.58
CA CYS A 156 14.85 12.60 -14.66
C CYS A 156 14.97 11.37 -15.58
N PHE A 157 13.91 10.58 -15.71
CA PHE A 157 13.97 9.24 -16.31
C PHE A 157 12.96 9.00 -17.43
N SER A 158 12.13 9.98 -17.77
CA SER A 158 11.15 9.88 -18.85
C SER A 158 10.98 11.21 -19.60
N ASP A 159 10.22 11.18 -20.69
CA ASP A 159 9.78 12.40 -21.41
C ASP A 159 8.42 12.93 -20.90
N GLU A 160 7.87 12.35 -19.81
CA GLU A 160 6.59 12.75 -19.27
C GLU A 160 6.69 14.09 -18.53
N GLU A 161 5.87 15.06 -18.95
CA GLU A 161 5.81 16.37 -18.30
C GLU A 161 4.80 16.40 -17.15
N ILE A 162 5.29 16.35 -15.92
CA ILE A 162 4.47 16.48 -14.72
C ILE A 162 4.76 17.82 -14.05
N GLU A 163 3.74 18.67 -13.94
CA GLU A 163 3.85 19.90 -13.16
C GLU A 163 3.72 19.63 -11.67
N VAL A 164 4.63 20.20 -10.89
CA VAL A 164 4.65 20.09 -9.44
C VAL A 164 4.10 21.36 -8.83
N ASP A 165 2.79 21.34 -8.58
CA ASP A 165 2.08 22.43 -7.91
C ASP A 165 1.70 22.01 -6.49
N ILE A 166 2.72 21.90 -5.63
CA ILE A 166 2.58 21.60 -4.21
C ILE A 166 3.58 22.44 -3.42
N ASN A 167 3.22 22.80 -2.18
CA ASN A 167 4.10 23.51 -1.25
C ASN A 167 4.22 22.70 0.05
N PRO A 168 5.05 21.65 0.05
CA PRO A 168 5.19 20.77 1.20
C PRO A 168 6.02 21.43 2.30
N GLU A 169 5.76 21.03 3.54
CA GLU A 169 6.50 21.50 4.71
C GLU A 169 7.77 20.66 4.92
N MET A 170 7.69 19.35 4.68
CA MET A 170 8.79 18.41 4.88
C MET A 170 9.97 18.66 3.93
N TYR A 171 11.18 18.55 4.47
CA TYR A 171 12.41 18.77 3.71
C TYR A 171 12.63 17.72 2.62
N GLU A 172 12.16 16.47 2.81
CA GLU A 172 12.23 15.39 1.83
C GLU A 172 11.44 15.73 0.56
N ALA A 173 10.25 16.32 0.73
CA ALA A 173 9.44 16.75 -0.39
C ALA A 173 10.10 17.92 -1.12
N LYS A 174 10.65 18.91 -0.40
CA LYS A 174 11.41 20.02 -1.01
C LYS A 174 12.63 19.52 -1.78
N PHE A 175 13.36 18.55 -1.23
CA PHE A 175 14.45 17.86 -1.90
C PHE A 175 13.99 17.19 -3.20
N ASN A 176 12.87 16.46 -3.18
CA ASN A 176 12.32 15.83 -4.37
C ASN A 176 11.88 16.87 -5.43
N ILE A 177 11.29 18.00 -5.03
CA ILE A 177 10.98 19.10 -5.96
C ILE A 177 12.27 19.65 -6.59
N ALA A 178 13.35 19.78 -5.81
CA ALA A 178 14.64 20.19 -6.37
C ALA A 178 15.14 19.18 -7.42
N CYS A 179 15.02 17.87 -7.16
CA CYS A 179 15.37 16.84 -8.14
C CYS A 179 14.51 16.93 -9.42
N HIS A 180 13.23 17.31 -9.33
CA HIS A 180 12.42 17.59 -10.50
C HIS A 180 13.02 18.72 -11.36
N PHE A 181 13.45 19.83 -10.75
CA PHE A 181 14.11 20.92 -11.49
C PHE A 181 15.48 20.51 -12.06
N VAL A 182 16.23 19.62 -11.37
CA VAL A 182 17.45 19.02 -11.94
C VAL A 182 17.14 18.25 -13.22
N GLY A 183 16.12 17.37 -13.20
CA GLY A 183 15.70 16.61 -14.38
C GLY A 183 15.29 17.49 -15.55
N ARG A 184 14.67 18.65 -15.27
CA ARG A 184 14.32 19.66 -16.29
C ARG A 184 15.48 20.55 -16.73
N GLY A 185 16.67 20.41 -16.15
CA GLY A 185 17.85 21.23 -16.46
C GLY A 185 17.86 22.62 -15.82
N ASP A 186 16.90 22.95 -14.95
CA ASP A 186 16.85 24.22 -14.22
C ASP A 186 17.70 24.14 -12.94
N SER A 187 19.01 24.31 -13.13
CA SER A 187 19.98 24.25 -12.04
C SER A 187 19.80 25.36 -11.01
N THR A 188 19.26 26.51 -11.42
CA THR A 188 19.05 27.67 -10.54
C THR A 188 17.93 27.41 -9.55
N MET A 189 16.78 26.93 -10.02
CA MET A 189 15.67 26.56 -9.13
C MET A 189 16.01 25.34 -8.27
N ALA A 190 16.71 24.36 -8.83
CA ALA A 190 17.18 23.21 -8.08
C ALA A 190 18.09 23.62 -6.91
N GLU A 191 19.10 24.45 -7.13
CA GLU A 191 20.01 24.91 -6.06
C GLU A 191 19.25 25.66 -4.96
N LYS A 192 18.32 26.56 -5.33
CA LYS A 192 17.49 27.30 -4.37
C LYS A 192 16.72 26.35 -3.46
N LEU A 193 16.00 25.39 -4.05
CA LEU A 193 15.18 24.43 -3.30
C LEU A 193 16.03 23.47 -2.45
N LEU A 194 17.21 23.07 -2.91
CA LEU A 194 18.15 22.27 -2.11
C LEU A 194 18.60 23.02 -0.85
N ARG A 195 18.90 24.33 -0.97
CA ARG A 195 19.26 25.15 0.19
C ARG A 195 18.09 25.32 1.17
N GLU A 196 16.87 25.46 0.66
CA GLU A 196 15.66 25.50 1.49
C GLU A 196 15.44 24.16 2.20
N ALA A 197 15.55 23.03 1.50
CA ALA A 197 15.45 21.69 2.08
C ALA A 197 16.51 21.46 3.16
N GLU A 198 17.77 21.84 2.89
CA GLU A 198 18.86 21.73 3.86
C GLU A 198 18.57 22.54 5.13
N LYS A 199 18.06 23.78 4.99
CA LYS A 199 17.69 24.62 6.13
C LYS A 199 16.61 23.95 6.98
N VAL A 200 15.51 23.52 6.36
CA VAL A 200 14.39 22.86 7.06
C VAL A 200 14.85 21.58 7.74
N CYS A 201 15.69 20.79 7.06
CA CYS A 201 16.27 19.57 7.62
C CYS A 201 17.11 19.85 8.88
N ARG A 202 17.95 20.90 8.85
CA ARG A 202 18.77 21.31 10.01
C ARG A 202 17.91 21.77 11.18
N GLU A 203 16.85 22.53 10.91
CA GLU A 203 15.91 23.01 11.93
C GLU A 203 15.20 21.83 12.59
N ALA A 204 14.60 20.93 11.79
CA ALA A 204 13.92 19.74 12.28
C ALA A 204 14.82 18.85 13.15
N LEU A 205 16.06 18.58 12.71
CA LEU A 205 17.02 17.75 13.45
C LEU A 205 17.64 18.44 14.69
N SER A 206 17.45 19.75 14.84
CA SER A 206 17.93 20.50 16.01
C SER A 206 16.89 20.61 17.13
N GLU A 207 15.62 20.35 16.81
CA GLU A 207 14.50 20.38 17.74
C GLU A 207 14.23 19.01 18.40
N ASP A 208 14.85 17.93 17.87
CA ASP A 208 14.88 16.57 18.43
C ASP A 208 16.05 16.36 19.42
#